data_AF-A0A936UTB0-F1
#
_entry.id   AF-A0A936UTB0-F1
#
_cell.length_a   1.000
_cell.length_b   1.000
_cell.length_c   1.000
_cell.angle_alpha   90.00
_cell.angle_beta   90.00
_cell.angle_gamma   90.00
#
_symmetry.space_group_name_H-M   'P 1'
#
loop_
_entity.id
_entity.type
_entity.pdbx_description
1 polymer ?
#
loop_
_entity_poly.entity_id
_entity_poly.type
_entity_poly.pdbx_seq_one_letter_code
_entity_poly.pdbx_strand_id
1 'polypeptide(L)'
;MTSAKPTIVLYSLAFLGIFIWAALTDPTFAGFVAAVREPWGLVVTLDFVFGCLLLSWLIYYVEGSARAALPWAVALFIVGNIVGAIYLLMRLDRIRQRLAATA
;
A
#
# COMPACT_ATOMS: atom_id res chain seq x y z
N MET A 1 13.08 3.75 17.88
CA MET A 1 13.04 3.58 16.40
C MET A 1 13.60 2.23 15.92
N THR A 2 14.16 1.39 16.79
CA THR A 2 14.71 0.06 16.43
C THR A 2 13.67 -0.94 15.90
N SER A 3 12.37 -0.70 16.12
CA SER A 3 11.31 -1.65 15.75
C SER A 3 10.60 -1.39 14.41
N ALA A 4 10.81 -0.26 13.73
CA ALA A 4 10.02 0.08 12.53
C ALA A 4 10.19 -0.94 11.39
N LYS A 5 11.43 -1.31 11.08
CA LYS A 5 11.74 -2.29 10.03
C LYS A 5 11.13 -3.68 10.31
N PRO A 6 11.36 -4.32 11.47
CA PRO A 6 10.77 -5.63 11.75
C PRO A 6 9.23 -5.58 11.78
N THR A 7 8.63 -4.49 12.27
CA THR A 7 7.18 -4.32 12.22
C THR A 7 6.65 -4.27 10.79
N ILE A 8 7.29 -3.51 9.89
CA ILE A 8 6.87 -3.44 8.49
C ILE A 8 7.07 -4.78 7.76
N VAL A 9 8.15 -5.51 8.07
CA VAL A 9 8.37 -6.86 7.51
C VAL A 9 7.28 -7.83 7.98
N LEU A 10 6.97 -7.84 9.28
CA LEU A 10 5.91 -8.70 9.82
C LEU A 10 4.55 -8.37 9.20
N TYR A 11 4.24 -7.08 9.06
CA TYR A 11 3.04 -6.61 8.36
C TYR A 11 2.96 -7.16 6.93
N SER A 12 4.04 -7.02 6.15
CA SER A 12 4.09 -7.50 4.76
C SER A 12 3.89 -9.01 4.66
N LEU A 13 4.52 -9.78 5.55
CA LEU A 13 4.39 -11.24 5.57
C LEU A 13 2.98 -11.69 5.94
N ALA A 14 2.39 -11.08 6.97
CA ALA A 14 1.02 -11.38 7.37
C ALA A 14 0.03 -11.07 6.22
N PHE A 15 0.18 -9.91 5.58
CA PHE A 15 -0.73 -9.51 4.52
C PHE A 15 -0.55 -10.33 3.23
N LEU A 16 0.68 -10.71 2.90
CA LEU A 16 0.95 -11.67 1.82
C LEU A 16 0.28 -13.02 2.08
N GLY A 17 0.31 -13.51 3.33
CA GLY A 17 -0.40 -14.73 3.72
C GLY A 17 -1.91 -14.64 3.48
N ILE A 18 -2.52 -13.50 3.78
CA ILE A 18 -3.96 -13.25 3.53
C ILE A 18 -4.24 -13.23 2.02
N PHE A 19 -3.37 -12.62 1.21
CA PHE A 19 -3.51 -12.61 -0.24
C PHE A 19 -3.43 -14.01 -0.85
N ILE A 20 -2.46 -14.81 -0.39
CA ILE A 20 -2.33 -16.22 -0.82
C ILE A 20 -3.58 -17.00 -0.43
N TRP A 21 -4.04 -16.86 0.81
CA TRP A 21 -5.28 -17.51 1.27
C TRP A 21 -6.48 -17.12 0.39
N ALA A 22 -6.69 -15.82 0.14
CA ALA A 22 -7.80 -15.34 -0.68
C ALA A 22 -7.72 -15.82 -2.12
N ALA A 23 -6.52 -15.83 -2.73
CA ALA A 23 -6.32 -16.31 -4.10
C ALA A 23 -6.60 -17.81 -4.23
N LEU A 24 -6.36 -18.60 -3.17
CA LEU A 24 -6.66 -20.03 -3.14
C LEU A 24 -8.14 -20.32 -2.87
N THR A 25 -8.83 -19.48 -2.10
CA THR A 25 -10.25 -19.69 -1.73
C THR A 25 -11.24 -19.10 -2.72
N ASP A 26 -10.90 -17.99 -3.39
CA ASP A 26 -11.71 -17.35 -4.44
C ASP A 26 -10.84 -16.96 -5.65
N PRO A 27 -10.35 -17.95 -6.43
CA PRO A 27 -9.44 -17.71 -7.56
C PRO A 27 -10.08 -16.89 -8.69
N THR A 28 -11.41 -16.79 -8.72
CA THR A 28 -12.17 -16.07 -9.75
C THR A 28 -12.58 -14.66 -9.32
N PHE A 29 -12.26 -14.24 -8.10
CA PHE A 29 -12.69 -12.97 -7.50
C PHE A 29 -14.21 -12.80 -7.43
N ALA A 30 -14.98 -13.89 -7.48
CA ALA A 30 -16.43 -13.84 -7.51
C ALA A 30 -17.00 -13.25 -6.20
N GLY A 31 -16.40 -13.61 -5.06
CA GLY A 31 -16.73 -13.08 -3.75
C GLY A 31 -16.39 -11.60 -3.62
N PHE A 32 -15.25 -11.17 -4.18
CA PHE A 32 -14.91 -9.74 -4.23
C PHE A 32 -15.92 -8.94 -5.06
N VAL A 33 -16.27 -9.40 -6.27
CA VAL A 33 -17.24 -8.73 -7.14
C VAL A 33 -18.61 -8.65 -6.49
N ALA A 34 -19.05 -9.69 -5.77
CA ALA A 34 -20.28 -9.67 -5.00
C ALA A 34 -20.21 -8.64 -3.86
N ALA A 35 -19.11 -8.61 -3.10
CA ALA A 35 -18.93 -7.68 -1.99
C ALA A 35 -18.96 -6.21 -2.42
N VAL A 36 -18.34 -5.86 -3.56
CA VAL A 36 -18.34 -4.47 -4.06
C VAL A 36 -19.73 -3.97 -4.44
N ARG A 37 -20.70 -4.86 -4.68
CA ARG A 37 -22.10 -4.48 -4.92
C ARG A 37 -22.85 -4.13 -3.64
N GLU A 38 -22.37 -4.57 -2.50
CA GLU A 38 -22.93 -4.20 -1.20
C GLU A 38 -22.41 -2.81 -0.77
N PRO A 39 -23.25 -1.96 -0.14
CA PRO A 39 -22.87 -0.59 0.20
C PRO A 39 -21.57 -0.50 1.01
N TRP A 40 -21.42 -1.35 2.02
CA TRP A 40 -20.22 -1.38 2.84
C TRP A 40 -19.01 -1.97 2.14
N GLY A 41 -19.20 -2.97 1.25
CA GLY A 41 -18.09 -3.51 0.48
C GLY A 41 -17.55 -2.50 -0.54
N LEU A 42 -18.42 -1.66 -1.11
CA LEU A 42 -18.00 -0.51 -1.91
C LEU A 42 -17.22 0.51 -1.07
N VAL A 43 -17.71 0.88 0.13
CA VAL A 43 -17.02 1.82 1.03
C VAL A 43 -15.61 1.34 1.38
N VAL A 44 -15.46 0.07 1.77
CA VAL A 44 -14.14 -0.52 2.09
C VAL A 44 -13.21 -0.54 0.87
N THR A 45 -13.76 -0.84 -0.31
CA THR A 45 -12.97 -0.81 -1.55
C THR A 45 -12.51 0.60 -1.88
N LEU A 46 -13.38 1.60 -1.72
CA LEU A 46 -13.03 3.00 -1.92
C LEU A 46 -12.04 3.49 -0.87
N ASP A 47 -12.17 3.08 0.39
CA ASP A 47 -11.20 3.39 1.45
C ASP A 47 -9.79 2.94 1.04
N PHE A 48 -9.66 1.74 0.47
CA PHE A 48 -8.40 1.27 -0.11
C PHE A 48 -7.91 2.14 -1.29
N VAL A 49 -8.80 2.50 -2.23
CA VAL A 49 -8.46 3.34 -3.39
C VAL A 49 -7.98 4.73 -2.93
N PHE A 50 -8.70 5.38 -2.02
CA PHE A 50 -8.33 6.67 -1.46
C PHE A 50 -7.04 6.58 -0.62
N GLY A 51 -6.85 5.49 0.12
CA GLY A 51 -5.58 5.20 0.79
C GLY A 51 -4.42 5.09 -0.19
N CYS A 52 -4.61 4.41 -1.33
CA CYS A 52 -3.59 4.32 -2.38
C CYS A 52 -3.31 5.67 -3.05
N LEU A 53 -4.32 6.50 -3.27
CA LEU A 53 -4.16 7.86 -3.79
C LEU A 53 -3.33 8.71 -2.82
N LEU A 54 -3.67 8.69 -1.54
CA LEU A 54 -2.97 9.44 -0.50
C LEU A 54 -1.50 8.99 -0.38
N LEU A 55 -1.27 7.67 -0.35
CA LEU A 55 0.09 7.13 -0.28
C LEU A 55 0.88 7.41 -1.57
N SER A 56 0.26 7.37 -2.74
CA SER A 56 0.90 7.77 -4.01
C SER A 56 1.32 9.23 -3.99
N TRP A 57 0.51 10.12 -3.41
CA TRP A 57 0.88 11.51 -3.20
C TRP A 57 2.05 11.66 -2.23
N LEU A 58 2.08 10.89 -1.14
CA LEU A 58 3.23 10.86 -0.22
C LEU A 58 4.50 10.38 -0.93
N ILE A 59 4.41 9.34 -1.75
CA ILE A 59 5.53 8.83 -2.55
C ILE A 59 6.04 9.92 -3.50
N TYR A 60 5.13 10.62 -4.20
CA TYR A 60 5.50 11.75 -5.05
C TYR A 60 6.21 12.85 -4.27
N TYR A 61 5.68 13.22 -3.11
CA TYR A 61 6.28 14.22 -2.24
C TYR A 61 7.69 13.81 -1.78
N VAL A 62 7.90 12.55 -1.40
CA VAL A 62 9.18 12.02 -0.93
C VAL A 62 10.21 11.94 -2.07
N GLU A 63 9.81 11.41 -3.23
CA GLU A 63 10.68 11.27 -4.40
C GLU A 63 10.97 12.61 -5.10
N GLY A 64 10.09 13.60 -4.95
CA GLY A 64 10.22 14.93 -5.55
C GLY A 64 10.13 14.96 -7.08
N SER A 65 9.78 13.83 -7.72
CA SER A 65 9.60 13.76 -9.17
C SER A 65 8.57 12.70 -9.56
N ALA A 66 7.73 13.03 -10.55
CA ALA A 66 6.70 12.12 -11.04
C ALA A 66 7.31 10.85 -11.66
N ARG A 67 8.46 10.98 -12.35
CA ARG A 67 9.14 9.84 -12.97
C ARG A 67 9.58 8.78 -11.95
N ALA A 68 10.06 9.20 -10.79
CA ALA A 68 10.46 8.26 -9.74
C ALA A 68 9.27 7.72 -8.94
N ALA A 69 8.19 8.49 -8.80
CA ALA A 69 7.00 8.11 -8.04
C ALA A 69 6.03 7.22 -8.80
N LEU A 70 5.88 7.42 -10.12
CA LEU A 70 4.86 6.74 -10.93
C LEU A 70 4.96 5.21 -10.89
N PRO A 71 6.16 4.57 -11.00
CA PRO A 71 6.25 3.11 -10.91
C PRO A 71 5.73 2.56 -9.57
N TRP A 72 5.99 3.27 -8.48
CA TRP A 72 5.51 2.89 -7.16
C TRP A 72 4.01 3.07 -7.02
N ALA A 73 3.46 4.18 -7.51
CA ALA A 73 2.03 4.43 -7.51
C ALA A 73 1.31 3.33 -8.33
N VAL A 74 1.78 3.04 -9.54
CA VAL A 74 1.19 1.98 -10.39
C VAL A 74 1.25 0.63 -9.68
N ALA A 75 2.41 0.25 -9.13
CA ALA A 75 2.55 -1.00 -8.39
C ALA A 75 1.63 -1.05 -7.15
N LEU A 76 1.44 0.07 -6.46
CA LEU A 76 0.54 0.19 -5.31
C LEU A 76 -0.92 -0.05 -5.69
N PHE A 77 -1.40 0.44 -6.83
CA PHE A 77 -2.78 0.17 -7.27
C PHE A 77 -3.01 -1.27 -7.73
N ILE A 78 -1.96 -1.96 -8.17
CA ILE A 78 -2.06 -3.36 -8.65
C ILE A 78 -1.94 -4.35 -7.49
N VAL A 79 -0.96 -4.13 -6.61
CA VAL A 79 -0.58 -5.09 -5.54
C VAL A 79 -1.09 -4.64 -4.17
N GLY A 80 -1.39 -3.36 -3.99
CA GLY A 80 -1.85 -2.81 -2.72
C GLY A 80 -0.75 -2.58 -1.70
N ASN A 81 -1.14 -2.59 -0.42
CA ASN A 81 -0.32 -2.06 0.68
C ASN A 81 1.02 -2.79 0.89
N ILE A 82 1.22 -3.99 0.31
CA ILE A 82 2.52 -4.66 0.30
C ILE A 82 3.58 -3.79 -0.40
N VAL A 83 3.23 -3.16 -1.52
CA VAL A 83 4.14 -2.23 -2.21
C VAL A 83 4.40 -0.99 -1.36
N GLY A 84 3.37 -0.47 -0.68
CA GLY A 84 3.52 0.62 0.28
C GLY A 84 4.50 0.29 1.41
N ALA A 85 4.40 -0.91 1.98
CA ALA A 85 5.30 -1.40 3.01
C ALA A 85 6.75 -1.55 2.50
N ILE A 86 6.94 -2.11 1.30
CA ILE A 86 8.25 -2.21 0.66
C ILE A 86 8.84 -0.81 0.43
N TYR A 87 8.03 0.13 -0.08
CA TYR A 87 8.45 1.52 -0.29
C TYR A 87 8.94 2.15 1.02
N LEU A 88 8.17 2.02 2.10
CA LEU A 88 8.54 2.53 3.43
C LEU A 88 9.87 1.93 3.90
N LEU A 89 10.09 0.62 3.72
CA LEU A 89 11.36 -0.02 4.07
C LEU A 89 12.54 0.55 3.27
N MET A 90 12.35 0.77 1.97
CA MET A 90 13.40 1.23 1.05
C MET A 90 13.67 2.73 1.12
N ARG A 91 12.74 3.52 1.67
CA ARG A 91 12.80 4.99 1.68
C ARG A 91 12.72 5.59 3.07
N LEU A 92 12.79 4.78 4.12
CA LEU A 92 12.64 5.24 5.50
C LEU A 92 13.53 6.44 5.85
N ASP A 93 14.80 6.42 5.42
CA ASP A 93 15.75 7.51 5.67
C ASP A 93 15.38 8.78 4.89
N ARG A 94 14.96 8.65 3.63
CA ARG A 94 14.53 9.78 2.80
C ARG A 94 13.24 10.41 3.33
N ILE A 95 12.29 9.59 3.78
CA ILE A 95 11.05 10.04 4.44
C ILE A 95 11.40 10.86 5.67
N ARG A 96 12.30 10.34 6.53
CA ARG A 96 12.75 11.05 7.72
C ARG A 96 13.38 12.40 7.39
N GLN A 97 14.25 12.44 6.38
CA GLN A 97 14.89 13.68 5.93
C GLN A 97 13.87 14.73 5.46
N ARG A 98 12.88 14.32 4.65
CA ARG A 98 11.83 15.23 4.14
C ARG A 98 10.94 15.78 5.25
N LEU A 99 10.54 14.93 6.20
CA LEU A 99 9.73 15.34 7.35
C LEU A 99 10.51 16.30 8.26
N ALA A 100 11.79 16.01 8.53
CA ALA A 100 12.64 16.88 9.34
C ALA A 100 12.90 18.24 8.68
N ALA A 101 12.91 18.33 7.35
CA ALA A 101 13.07 19.58 6.63
C ALA A 101 11.80 20.46 6.62
N THR A 102 10.66 19.92 7.06
CA THR A 102 9.36 20.64 7.09
C THR A 102 8.94 21.01 8.53
N ALA A 103 9.67 20.53 9.53
CA ALA A 103 9.48 20.83 10.95
C ALA A 103 10.33 22.04 11.37
#